data_AF-R7W1N9-F1
#
_entry.id   AF-R7W1N9-F1
#
_cell.length_a   1.000
_cell.length_b   1.000
_cell.length_c   1.000
_cell.angle_alpha   90.00
_cell.angle_beta   90.00
_cell.angle_gamma   90.00
#
_symmetry.space_group_name_H-M   'P 1'
#
loop_
_entity.id
_entity.type
_entity.pdbx_description
1 polymer ?
#
loop_
_entity_poly.entity_id
_entity_poly.type
_entity_poly.pdbx_seq_one_letter_code
_entity_poly.pdbx_strand_id
1 'polypeptide(L)'
;MPFSTISADDLGGLGGTCVLRGCVPKKLLVYASKFSHEFEESHGFGWAYDTDPKHDWSTLIANKNTELQRLVGIYKNILKNANVDLIEGRGKVVDPHTVSVDGKLYTAKNILIAVGGRPSMPDIPGIEHVIDSDAALDLPSKPEKIAIVGGGYIALEFAGIFNGLKSDVHVFIRQPKVLRGFDEEVRDFVAEQMSLRGITFHTEHSPQAITKSNDGLLSLKTNKETIGGFSHVMFATGRKPNTKVDEYSRTSVDSIWAVGDVTDRINLTPVALMEGGAFAKTLFGDEPTKPEYRAVPAAVFSQPPIGQVGLTEEQAIEEYGDVDVYLSNFRPLRATLSGLPDRVLMKLIVCATTNKVVGVHMCGDDAPEIIQGIAIGVKAGLTKQDFDVTVGVHPTSAEEFVTMRSPTRKVRRKTAAEGIAIGVKAGLTKQDFDVTVGVHPTSAEEFVTMRSPTRKVRRKTAAEFVGAVILEDAIGRNLTGNTQLKSAPLPEKSVTMNPLKMYDNDEFLPLFFAPPICAFLSFLLEA
;
A
#
# COMPACT_ATOMS: atom_id res chain seq x y z
N MET A 1 -2.55 -29.30 5.47
CA MET A 1 -3.72 -29.17 4.58
C MET A 1 -3.26 -29.23 3.13
N PRO A 2 -3.89 -30.06 2.28
CA PRO A 2 -3.59 -30.16 0.84
C PRO A 2 -3.73 -28.83 0.09
N PHE A 3 -3.07 -28.71 -1.06
CA PHE A 3 -3.09 -27.51 -1.89
C PHE A 3 -4.48 -27.25 -2.48
N SER A 4 -4.92 -25.99 -2.41
CA SER A 4 -6.08 -25.45 -3.11
C SER A 4 -5.93 -23.93 -3.26
N THR A 5 -6.37 -23.39 -4.39
CA THR A 5 -6.43 -21.95 -4.67
C THR A 5 -7.45 -21.24 -3.77
N ILE A 6 -8.55 -21.92 -3.41
CA ILE A 6 -9.56 -21.43 -2.47
C ILE A 6 -9.37 -22.11 -1.11
N SER A 7 -9.40 -21.34 -0.02
CA SER A 7 -9.19 -21.92 1.32
C SER A 7 -10.46 -22.60 1.85
N ALA A 8 -10.27 -23.69 2.58
CA ALA A 8 -11.36 -24.37 3.28
C ALA A 8 -10.86 -24.84 4.67
N ASP A 9 -11.71 -25.55 5.40
CA ASP A 9 -11.40 -26.06 6.75
C ASP A 9 -10.26 -27.09 6.77
N ASP A 10 -10.13 -27.82 5.67
CA ASP A 10 -9.18 -28.90 5.42
C ASP A 10 -8.23 -28.61 4.24
N LEU A 11 -8.46 -27.52 3.48
CA LEU A 11 -7.65 -27.11 2.33
C LEU A 11 -6.82 -25.85 2.61
N GLY A 12 -5.57 -25.89 2.15
CA GLY A 12 -4.57 -24.86 2.37
C GLY A 12 -3.47 -24.93 1.32
N GLY A 13 -2.43 -25.71 1.60
CA GLY A 13 -1.21 -25.79 0.78
C GLY A 13 -0.04 -25.00 1.35
N LEU A 14 1.17 -25.36 0.91
CA LEU A 14 2.41 -24.71 1.30
C LEU A 14 2.55 -23.32 0.68
N GLY A 15 3.21 -22.41 1.40
CA GLY A 15 3.30 -20.98 1.06
C GLY A 15 2.20 -20.12 1.70
N GLY A 16 1.15 -20.75 2.24
CA GLY A 16 0.11 -20.07 3.02
C GLY A 16 -0.73 -19.09 2.20
N THR A 17 -1.37 -18.14 2.88
CA THR A 17 -2.26 -17.17 2.22
C THR A 17 -1.52 -16.32 1.19
N CYS A 18 -0.34 -15.82 1.53
CA CYS A 18 0.42 -14.89 0.70
C CYS A 18 0.71 -15.43 -0.71
N VAL A 19 1.22 -16.65 -0.78
CA VAL A 19 1.63 -17.28 -2.03
C VAL A 19 0.40 -17.75 -2.82
N LEU A 20 -0.61 -18.31 -2.16
CA LEU A 20 -1.67 -19.04 -2.87
C LEU A 20 -2.92 -18.21 -3.14
N ARG A 21 -3.24 -17.25 -2.27
CA ARG A 21 -4.52 -16.51 -2.28
C ARG A 21 -4.39 -15.07 -1.75
N GLY A 22 -3.22 -14.48 -1.95
CA GLY A 22 -2.86 -13.21 -1.34
C GLY A 22 -1.89 -12.43 -2.24
N CYS A 23 -0.78 -11.98 -1.65
CA CYS A 23 0.15 -11.04 -2.28
C CYS A 23 0.59 -11.44 -3.70
N VAL A 24 0.98 -12.70 -3.92
CA VAL A 24 1.51 -13.16 -5.22
C VAL A 24 0.46 -13.13 -6.34
N PRO A 25 -0.64 -13.91 -6.28
CA PRO A 25 -1.63 -13.93 -7.36
C PRO A 25 -2.30 -12.57 -7.54
N LYS A 26 -2.56 -11.85 -6.44
CA LYS A 26 -3.08 -10.48 -6.49
C LYS A 26 -2.14 -9.55 -7.24
N LYS A 27 -0.83 -9.58 -6.94
CA LYS A 27 0.15 -8.70 -7.59
C LYS A 27 0.27 -8.99 -9.09
N LEU A 28 0.18 -10.26 -9.50
CA LEU A 28 0.11 -10.65 -10.91
C LEU A 28 -1.13 -10.06 -11.61
N LEU A 29 -2.30 -10.12 -10.97
CA LEU A 29 -3.51 -9.47 -11.50
C LEU A 29 -3.40 -7.95 -11.55
N VAL A 30 -2.76 -7.33 -10.54
CA VAL A 30 -2.47 -5.89 -10.56
C VAL A 30 -1.61 -5.54 -11.77
N TYR A 31 -0.53 -6.28 -12.04
CA TYR A 31 0.30 -6.05 -13.23
C TYR A 31 -0.50 -6.17 -14.52
N ALA A 32 -1.31 -7.22 -14.67
CA ALA A 32 -2.15 -7.40 -15.85
C ALA A 32 -3.11 -6.21 -16.06
N SER A 33 -3.74 -5.73 -14.98
CA SER A 33 -4.70 -4.62 -15.05
C SER A 33 -4.07 -3.26 -15.39
N LYS A 34 -2.75 -3.09 -15.22
CA LYS A 34 -2.05 -1.84 -15.58
C LYS A 34 -1.93 -1.64 -17.08
N PHE A 35 -1.78 -2.72 -17.85
CA PHE A 35 -1.54 -2.63 -19.30
C PHE A 35 -2.64 -1.85 -20.04
N SER A 36 -3.89 -1.93 -19.57
CA SER A 36 -4.96 -1.20 -20.25
C SER A 36 -4.82 0.32 -20.14
N HIS A 37 -4.29 0.83 -19.03
CA HIS A 37 -3.93 2.24 -18.89
C HIS A 37 -2.69 2.54 -19.72
N GLU A 38 -1.66 1.68 -19.69
CA GLU A 38 -0.43 1.90 -20.46
C GLU A 38 -0.68 1.97 -21.98
N PHE A 39 -1.59 1.16 -22.51
CA PHE A 39 -2.00 1.25 -23.92
C PHE A 39 -2.70 2.58 -24.22
N GLU A 40 -3.61 3.03 -23.36
CA GLU A 40 -4.30 4.31 -23.49
C GLU A 40 -3.32 5.48 -23.45
N GLU A 41 -2.42 5.50 -22.46
CA GLU A 41 -1.37 6.51 -22.31
C GLU A 41 -0.41 6.54 -23.50
N SER A 42 -0.13 5.39 -24.12
CA SER A 42 0.84 5.27 -25.21
C SER A 42 0.50 6.15 -26.42
N HIS A 43 -0.78 6.43 -26.65
CA HIS A 43 -1.20 7.36 -27.72
C HIS A 43 -0.65 8.77 -27.52
N GLY A 44 -0.59 9.25 -26.27
CA GLY A 44 0.02 10.53 -25.92
C GLY A 44 1.53 10.61 -26.23
N PHE A 45 2.19 9.45 -26.32
CA PHE A 45 3.60 9.30 -26.71
C PHE A 45 3.78 8.95 -28.19
N GLY A 46 2.73 9.03 -29.01
CA GLY A 46 2.80 8.85 -30.45
C GLY A 46 2.66 7.40 -30.92
N TRP A 47 2.24 6.48 -30.05
CA TRP A 47 1.92 5.12 -30.47
C TRP A 47 0.53 5.05 -31.13
N ALA A 48 0.43 4.25 -32.18
CA ALA A 48 -0.82 3.99 -32.87
C ALA A 48 -0.90 2.50 -33.23
N TYR A 49 -2.10 1.95 -33.19
CA TYR A 49 -2.39 0.55 -33.51
C TYR A 49 -3.64 0.50 -34.40
N ASP A 50 -3.71 -0.47 -35.31
CA ASP A 50 -4.90 -0.66 -36.15
C ASP A 50 -6.09 -1.22 -35.35
N THR A 51 -5.81 -1.94 -34.27
CA THR A 51 -6.80 -2.52 -33.36
C THR A 51 -6.31 -2.45 -31.92
N ASP A 52 -7.20 -2.08 -31.01
CA ASP A 52 -6.88 -2.05 -29.59
C ASP A 52 -6.52 -3.46 -29.05
N PRO A 53 -5.49 -3.57 -28.18
CA PRO A 53 -5.15 -4.82 -27.54
C PRO A 53 -6.34 -5.42 -26.78
N LYS A 54 -6.55 -6.73 -26.96
CA LYS A 54 -7.60 -7.48 -26.26
C LYS A 54 -7.01 -8.26 -25.09
N HIS A 55 -7.71 -8.24 -23.96
CA HIS A 55 -7.34 -9.02 -22.78
C HIS A 55 -8.08 -10.36 -22.78
N ASP A 56 -7.34 -11.46 -22.60
CA ASP A 56 -7.91 -12.80 -22.34
C ASP A 56 -7.74 -13.20 -20.87
N TRP A 57 -8.87 -13.28 -20.15
CA TRP A 57 -8.90 -13.67 -18.75
C TRP A 57 -8.43 -15.11 -18.52
N SER A 58 -8.75 -16.01 -19.45
CA SER A 58 -8.42 -17.43 -19.30
C SER A 58 -6.91 -17.65 -19.32
N THR A 59 -6.21 -16.99 -20.26
CA THR A 59 -4.73 -16.98 -20.32
C THR A 59 -4.12 -16.41 -19.04
N LEU A 60 -4.63 -15.29 -18.53
CA LEU A 60 -4.12 -14.70 -17.28
C LEU A 60 -4.24 -15.66 -16.10
N ILE A 61 -5.42 -16.26 -15.90
CA ILE A 61 -5.66 -17.19 -14.79
C ILE A 61 -4.83 -18.47 -14.94
N ALA A 62 -4.69 -19.01 -16.15
CA ALA A 62 -3.87 -20.19 -16.41
C ALA A 62 -2.38 -19.94 -16.11
N ASN A 63 -1.83 -18.81 -16.58
CA ASN A 63 -0.45 -18.42 -16.32
C ASN A 63 -0.20 -18.18 -14.82
N LYS A 64 -1.11 -17.45 -14.15
CA LYS A 64 -1.09 -17.25 -12.70
C LYS A 64 -1.05 -18.59 -11.97
N ASN A 65 -1.97 -19.51 -12.29
CA ASN A 65 -2.05 -20.82 -11.63
C ASN A 65 -0.81 -21.68 -11.88
N THR A 66 -0.19 -21.59 -13.06
CA THR A 66 1.07 -22.28 -13.38
C THR A 66 2.21 -21.77 -12.50
N GLU A 67 2.30 -20.46 -12.31
CA GLU A 67 3.28 -19.86 -11.41
C GLU A 67 3.05 -20.27 -9.94
N LEU A 68 1.80 -20.34 -9.49
CA LEU A 68 1.49 -20.84 -8.14
C LEU A 68 1.96 -22.28 -7.93
N GLN A 69 1.76 -23.17 -8.91
CA GLN A 69 2.25 -24.55 -8.82
C GLN A 69 3.78 -24.61 -8.72
N ARG A 70 4.48 -23.80 -9.52
CA ARG A 70 5.94 -23.68 -9.47
C ARG A 70 6.42 -23.25 -8.08
N LEU A 71 5.79 -22.23 -7.49
CA LEU A 71 6.13 -21.73 -6.16
C LEU A 71 5.86 -22.76 -5.06
N VAL A 72 4.73 -23.48 -5.12
CA VAL A 72 4.45 -24.59 -4.19
C VAL A 72 5.54 -25.66 -4.26
N GLY A 73 6.01 -26.00 -5.47
CA GLY A 73 7.14 -26.91 -5.66
C GLY A 73 8.43 -26.43 -5.00
N ILE A 74 8.73 -25.12 -5.10
CA ILE A 74 9.88 -24.51 -4.42
C ILE A 74 9.77 -24.63 -2.90
N TYR A 75 8.61 -24.33 -2.31
CA TYR A 75 8.42 -24.48 -0.86
C TYR A 75 8.56 -25.93 -0.39
N LYS A 76 8.06 -26.91 -1.16
CA LYS A 76 8.30 -28.34 -0.88
C LYS A 76 9.79 -28.66 -0.84
N ASN A 77 10.55 -28.16 -1.81
CA ASN A 77 11.99 -28.39 -1.89
C ASN A 77 12.76 -27.72 -0.75
N ILE A 78 12.39 -26.49 -0.35
CA ILE A 78 13.00 -25.80 0.79
C ILE A 78 12.83 -26.62 2.08
N LEU A 79 11.61 -27.09 2.36
CA LEU A 79 11.34 -27.90 3.55
C LEU A 79 12.07 -29.25 3.51
N LYS A 80 12.08 -29.92 2.36
CA LYS A 80 12.82 -31.16 2.16
C LYS A 80 14.32 -30.99 2.40
N ASN A 81 14.93 -29.95 1.82
CA ASN A 81 16.35 -29.67 1.97
C ASN A 81 16.74 -29.28 3.41
N ALA A 82 15.78 -28.75 4.18
CA ALA A 82 15.92 -28.48 5.60
C ALA A 82 15.60 -29.70 6.50
N ASN A 83 15.38 -30.89 5.92
CA ASN A 83 15.00 -32.12 6.62
C ASN A 83 13.74 -31.97 7.49
N VAL A 84 12.75 -31.18 7.03
CA VAL A 84 11.47 -31.02 7.71
C VAL A 84 10.50 -32.14 7.32
N ASP A 85 9.97 -32.83 8.33
CA ASP A 85 8.87 -33.79 8.15
C ASP A 85 7.57 -33.05 7.80
N LEU A 86 7.14 -33.16 6.56
CA LEU A 86 5.88 -32.58 6.09
C LEU A 86 4.71 -33.54 6.34
N ILE A 87 3.83 -33.17 7.27
CA ILE A 87 2.60 -33.91 7.56
C ILE A 87 1.41 -33.16 6.94
N GLU A 88 0.79 -33.75 5.93
CA GLU A 88 -0.41 -33.19 5.31
C GLU A 88 -1.67 -33.62 6.07
N GLY A 89 -2.40 -32.64 6.60
CA GLY A 89 -3.74 -32.80 7.19
C GLY A 89 -4.16 -31.55 7.96
N ARG A 90 -5.29 -31.62 8.69
CA ARG A 90 -5.72 -30.52 9.58
C ARG A 90 -5.16 -30.75 10.99
N GLY A 91 -4.24 -29.89 11.40
CA GLY A 91 -3.70 -29.89 12.76
C GLY A 91 -4.67 -29.31 13.78
N LYS A 92 -4.87 -30.03 14.88
CA LYS A 92 -5.62 -29.57 16.07
C LYS A 92 -4.77 -29.80 17.31
N VAL A 93 -4.45 -28.73 18.03
CA VAL A 93 -3.81 -28.83 19.35
C VAL A 93 -4.82 -29.47 20.31
N VAL A 94 -4.45 -30.59 20.95
CA VAL A 94 -5.33 -31.32 21.88
C VAL A 94 -4.88 -31.21 23.33
N ASP A 95 -3.60 -30.93 23.56
CA ASP A 95 -2.99 -30.64 24.87
C ASP A 95 -1.70 -29.81 24.68
N PRO A 96 -0.98 -29.40 25.75
CA PRO A 96 0.21 -28.55 25.64
C PRO A 96 1.35 -29.07 24.74
N HIS A 97 1.41 -30.36 24.47
CA HIS A 97 2.51 -30.99 23.72
C HIS A 97 2.05 -31.89 22.58
N THR A 98 0.74 -31.99 22.33
CA THR A 98 0.19 -32.93 21.33
C THR A 98 -0.67 -32.23 20.29
N VAL A 99 -0.42 -32.56 19.03
CA VAL A 99 -1.22 -32.16 17.88
C VAL A 99 -1.84 -33.41 17.24
N SER A 100 -3.16 -33.39 17.05
CA SER A 100 -3.86 -34.36 16.22
C SER A 100 -3.87 -33.88 14.77
N VAL A 101 -3.48 -34.75 13.84
CA VAL A 101 -3.64 -34.52 12.40
C VAL A 101 -4.49 -35.65 11.85
N ASP A 102 -5.71 -35.32 11.44
CA ASP A 102 -6.71 -36.26 10.90
C ASP A 102 -6.88 -37.52 11.80
N GLY A 103 -6.85 -37.32 13.12
CA GLY A 103 -7.02 -38.37 14.13
C GLY A 103 -5.71 -39.00 14.62
N LYS A 104 -4.59 -38.88 13.89
CA LYS A 104 -3.29 -39.37 14.35
C LYS A 104 -2.61 -38.36 15.28
N LEU A 105 -2.08 -38.83 16.41
CA LEU A 105 -1.44 -37.98 17.41
C LEU A 105 0.07 -37.86 17.18
N TYR A 106 0.59 -36.64 17.34
CA TYR A 106 2.00 -36.30 17.27
C TYR A 106 2.38 -35.45 18.48
N THR A 107 3.50 -35.77 19.11
CA THR A 107 3.99 -35.04 20.29
C THR A 107 5.21 -34.17 19.96
N ALA A 108 5.29 -32.97 20.53
CA ALA A 108 6.40 -32.05 20.36
C ALA A 108 6.72 -31.31 21.67
N LYS A 109 8.00 -30.97 21.88
CA LYS A 109 8.41 -30.14 23.02
C LYS A 109 7.80 -28.73 22.96
N ASN A 110 7.72 -28.16 21.77
CA ASN A 110 7.15 -26.83 21.51
C ASN A 110 6.22 -26.89 20.30
N ILE A 111 5.17 -26.07 20.32
CA ILE A 111 4.19 -25.94 19.24
C ILE A 111 4.15 -24.48 18.79
N LEU A 112 4.33 -24.23 17.49
CA LEU A 112 4.15 -22.91 16.89
C LEU A 112 2.86 -22.87 16.07
N ILE A 113 1.95 -21.95 16.40
CA ILE A 113 0.70 -21.71 15.69
C ILE A 113 0.92 -20.58 14.67
N ALA A 114 0.92 -20.92 13.38
CA ALA A 114 1.08 -19.98 12.27
C ALA A 114 -0.02 -20.19 11.21
N VAL A 115 -1.28 -20.34 11.65
CA VAL A 115 -2.41 -20.74 10.81
C VAL A 115 -3.05 -19.61 9.99
N GLY A 116 -2.55 -18.37 10.15
CA GLY A 116 -3.05 -17.19 9.45
C GLY A 116 -4.46 -16.76 9.89
N GLY A 117 -5.14 -16.00 9.02
CA GLY A 117 -6.54 -15.62 9.17
C GLY A 117 -7.37 -15.98 7.93
N ARG A 118 -8.70 -15.91 8.03
CA ARG A 118 -9.66 -16.18 6.94
C ARG A 118 -10.61 -15.01 6.69
N PRO A 119 -11.12 -14.81 5.45
CA PRO A 119 -12.15 -13.83 5.17
C PRO A 119 -13.35 -13.98 6.10
N SER A 120 -13.92 -12.87 6.54
CA SER A 120 -15.11 -12.87 7.38
C SER A 120 -16.34 -12.38 6.61
N MET A 121 -17.35 -13.24 6.49
CA MET A 121 -18.65 -12.87 5.93
C MET A 121 -19.61 -12.40 7.04
N PRO A 122 -20.42 -11.35 6.80
CA PRO A 122 -21.49 -10.96 7.70
C PRO A 122 -22.68 -11.94 7.62
N ASP A 123 -23.48 -11.96 8.68
CA ASP A 123 -24.74 -12.71 8.73
C ASP A 123 -25.88 -11.83 8.19
N ILE A 124 -26.10 -11.88 6.87
CA ILE A 124 -27.17 -11.18 6.16
C ILE A 124 -27.81 -12.09 5.10
N PRO A 125 -29.11 -11.92 4.78
CA PRO A 125 -29.77 -12.72 3.75
C PRO A 125 -29.06 -12.64 2.38
N GLY A 126 -28.90 -13.79 1.73
CA GLY A 126 -28.31 -13.90 0.39
C GLY A 126 -26.77 -13.88 0.36
N ILE A 127 -26.11 -13.96 1.52
CA ILE A 127 -24.65 -14.01 1.60
C ILE A 127 -24.05 -15.24 0.90
N GLU A 128 -24.80 -16.33 0.76
CA GLU A 128 -24.41 -17.53 0.03
C GLU A 128 -24.20 -17.30 -1.48
N HIS A 129 -24.63 -16.15 -2.02
CA HIS A 129 -24.47 -15.78 -3.42
C HIS A 129 -23.19 -14.96 -3.71
N VAL A 130 -22.43 -14.58 -2.68
CA VAL A 130 -21.29 -13.67 -2.82
C VAL A 130 -19.96 -14.42 -2.90
N ILE A 131 -18.91 -13.68 -3.25
CA ILE A 131 -17.52 -14.17 -3.25
C ILE A 131 -16.67 -13.41 -2.22
N ASP A 132 -15.58 -14.01 -1.76
CA ASP A 132 -14.53 -13.30 -1.01
C ASP A 132 -13.28 -13.06 -1.90
N SER A 133 -12.19 -12.62 -1.27
CA SER A 133 -10.90 -12.44 -1.95
C SER A 133 -10.31 -13.73 -2.50
N ASP A 134 -10.55 -14.88 -1.86
CA ASP A 134 -9.98 -16.15 -2.30
C ASP A 134 -10.64 -16.55 -3.63
N ALA A 135 -11.98 -16.51 -3.67
CA ALA A 135 -12.75 -16.80 -4.88
C ALA A 135 -12.50 -15.76 -5.99
N ALA A 136 -12.34 -14.47 -5.65
CA ALA A 136 -12.06 -13.42 -6.63
C ALA A 136 -10.73 -13.63 -7.40
N LEU A 137 -9.74 -14.33 -6.81
CA LEU A 137 -8.48 -14.65 -7.47
C LEU A 137 -8.59 -15.81 -8.46
N ASP A 138 -9.68 -16.57 -8.43
CA ASP A 138 -9.83 -17.83 -9.17
C ASP A 138 -11.15 -17.91 -9.95
N LEU A 139 -11.73 -16.75 -10.30
CA LEU A 139 -12.96 -16.70 -11.08
C LEU A 139 -12.77 -17.33 -12.46
N PRO A 140 -13.74 -18.13 -12.95
CA PRO A 140 -13.68 -18.73 -14.28
C PRO A 140 -13.79 -17.68 -15.40
N SER A 141 -14.41 -16.54 -15.13
CA SER A 141 -14.57 -15.43 -16.06
C SER A 141 -14.44 -14.10 -15.33
N LYS A 142 -13.91 -13.09 -16.03
CA LYS A 142 -13.87 -11.72 -15.52
C LYS A 142 -15.29 -11.20 -15.25
N PRO A 143 -15.55 -10.51 -14.13
CA PRO A 143 -16.82 -9.80 -13.93
C PRO A 143 -17.07 -8.75 -15.03
N GLU A 144 -18.32 -8.63 -15.46
CA GLU A 144 -18.74 -7.50 -16.31
C GLU A 144 -19.02 -6.27 -15.45
N LYS A 145 -19.85 -6.47 -14.41
CA LYS A 145 -20.18 -5.49 -13.38
C LYS A 145 -20.04 -6.12 -11.99
N ILE A 146 -19.37 -5.44 -11.06
CA ILE A 146 -19.08 -5.98 -9.72
C ILE A 146 -19.31 -4.94 -8.60
N ALA A 147 -19.94 -5.39 -7.52
CA ALA A 147 -19.99 -4.67 -6.25
C ALA A 147 -18.91 -5.21 -5.31
N ILE A 148 -18.08 -4.34 -4.75
CA ILE A 148 -17.06 -4.69 -3.76
C ILE A 148 -17.44 -4.02 -2.43
N VAL A 149 -17.76 -4.82 -1.43
CA VAL A 149 -18.17 -4.37 -0.10
C VAL A 149 -16.96 -4.40 0.84
N GLY A 150 -16.50 -3.22 1.25
CA GLY A 150 -15.33 -3.06 2.11
C GLY A 150 -14.49 -1.84 1.72
N GLY A 151 -13.80 -1.27 2.70
CA GLY A 151 -12.94 -0.09 2.51
C GLY A 151 -11.47 -0.32 2.82
N GLY A 152 -11.06 -1.57 3.02
CA GLY A 152 -9.67 -1.92 3.31
C GLY A 152 -8.81 -2.02 2.05
N TYR A 153 -7.52 -2.31 2.23
CA TYR A 153 -6.56 -2.46 1.15
C TYR A 153 -7.01 -3.49 0.11
N ILE A 154 -7.51 -4.67 0.55
CA ILE A 154 -8.03 -5.71 -0.35
C ILE A 154 -9.12 -5.15 -1.27
N ALA A 155 -10.08 -4.40 -0.72
CA ALA A 155 -11.19 -3.86 -1.51
C ALA A 155 -10.68 -2.92 -2.62
N LEU A 156 -9.75 -2.01 -2.29
CA LEU A 156 -9.21 -1.07 -3.27
C LEU A 156 -8.31 -1.72 -4.31
N GLU A 157 -7.54 -2.74 -3.92
CA GLU A 157 -6.70 -3.50 -4.84
C GLU A 157 -7.56 -4.25 -5.88
N PHE A 158 -8.61 -4.94 -5.43
CA PHE A 158 -9.54 -5.61 -6.36
C PHE A 158 -10.36 -4.62 -7.19
N ALA A 159 -10.74 -3.48 -6.62
CA ALA A 159 -11.41 -2.42 -7.39
C ALA A 159 -10.51 -1.94 -8.54
N GLY A 160 -9.23 -1.69 -8.26
CA GLY A 160 -8.23 -1.36 -9.28
C GLY A 160 -8.02 -2.46 -10.32
N ILE A 161 -7.91 -3.73 -9.87
CA ILE A 161 -7.75 -4.88 -10.77
C ILE A 161 -8.92 -4.97 -11.75
N PHE A 162 -10.16 -5.02 -11.25
CA PHE A 162 -11.32 -5.23 -12.10
C PHE A 162 -11.61 -4.02 -12.99
N ASN A 163 -11.37 -2.79 -12.51
CA ASN A 163 -11.50 -1.58 -13.31
C ASN A 163 -10.44 -1.51 -14.43
N GLY A 164 -9.18 -1.79 -14.10
CA GLY A 164 -8.09 -1.85 -15.09
C GLY A 164 -8.28 -2.98 -16.11
N LEU A 165 -9.06 -4.02 -15.77
CA LEU A 165 -9.52 -5.04 -16.72
C LEU A 165 -10.91 -4.74 -17.32
N LYS A 166 -11.33 -3.47 -17.29
CA LYS A 166 -12.53 -2.92 -17.95
C LYS A 166 -13.85 -3.54 -17.45
N SER A 167 -13.98 -3.75 -16.14
CA SER A 167 -15.26 -4.09 -15.49
C SER A 167 -15.91 -2.81 -14.95
N ASP A 168 -17.24 -2.75 -14.88
CA ASP A 168 -17.98 -1.71 -14.15
C ASP A 168 -17.88 -1.99 -12.63
N VAL A 169 -17.16 -1.15 -11.89
CA VAL A 169 -16.80 -1.39 -10.48
C VAL A 169 -17.49 -0.39 -9.55
N HIS A 170 -18.24 -0.93 -8.60
CA HIS A 170 -18.83 -0.18 -7.50
C HIS A 170 -18.22 -0.60 -6.16
N VAL A 171 -17.72 0.34 -5.36
CA VAL A 171 -17.17 0.08 -4.03
C VAL A 171 -18.11 0.62 -2.96
N PHE A 172 -18.57 -0.25 -2.07
CA PHE A 172 -19.48 0.08 -0.96
C PHE A 172 -18.74 0.10 0.36
N ILE A 173 -18.82 1.23 1.06
CA ILE A 173 -18.15 1.42 2.34
C ILE A 173 -19.11 1.97 3.38
N ARG A 174 -19.14 1.35 4.57
CA ARG A 174 -19.95 1.83 5.70
C ARG A 174 -19.43 3.13 6.33
N GLN A 175 -18.20 3.52 6.02
CA GLN A 175 -17.54 4.71 6.57
C GLN A 175 -17.54 5.83 5.54
N PRO A 176 -17.30 7.09 5.94
CA PRO A 176 -17.17 8.20 5.01
C PRO A 176 -15.96 8.07 4.07
N LYS A 177 -14.89 7.41 4.51
CA LYS A 177 -13.62 7.29 3.79
C LYS A 177 -13.08 5.86 3.80
N VAL A 178 -12.37 5.51 2.74
CA VAL A 178 -11.61 4.25 2.60
C VAL A 178 -10.38 4.22 3.52
N LEU A 179 -9.71 3.07 3.62
CA LEU A 179 -8.42 2.87 4.29
C LEU A 179 -8.33 3.44 5.71
N ARG A 180 -9.29 3.10 6.57
CA ARG A 180 -9.26 3.49 7.98
C ARG A 180 -7.90 3.14 8.61
N GLY A 181 -7.29 4.12 9.29
CA GLY A 181 -5.97 3.98 9.92
C GLY A 181 -4.79 4.44 9.05
N PHE A 182 -5.03 4.83 7.80
CA PHE A 182 -4.06 5.54 6.96
C PHE A 182 -4.16 7.05 7.18
N ASP A 183 -3.15 7.79 6.74
CA ASP A 183 -3.13 9.25 6.78
C ASP A 183 -4.34 9.86 6.03
N GLU A 184 -5.01 10.84 6.63
CA GLU A 184 -6.28 11.38 6.13
C GLU A 184 -6.19 11.95 4.70
N GLU A 185 -5.10 12.64 4.36
CA GLU A 185 -4.93 13.22 3.02
C GLU A 185 -4.67 12.14 1.96
N VAL A 186 -3.97 11.06 2.32
CA VAL A 186 -3.73 9.92 1.42
C VAL A 186 -5.05 9.20 1.11
N ARG A 187 -5.94 9.08 2.10
CA ARG A 187 -7.24 8.43 1.97
C ARG A 187 -8.17 9.19 1.03
N ASP A 188 -8.23 10.51 1.18
CA ASP A 188 -9.02 11.37 0.30
C ASP A 188 -8.46 11.33 -1.12
N PHE A 189 -7.15 11.47 -1.25
CA PHE A 189 -6.47 11.49 -2.53
C PHE A 189 -6.64 10.19 -3.33
N VAL A 190 -6.44 9.02 -2.71
CA VAL A 190 -6.59 7.74 -3.43
C VAL A 190 -8.04 7.51 -3.88
N ALA A 191 -9.03 7.88 -3.07
CA ALA A 191 -10.43 7.75 -3.44
C ALA A 191 -10.80 8.67 -4.62
N GLU A 192 -10.30 9.91 -4.61
CA GLU A 192 -10.46 10.85 -5.74
C GLU A 192 -9.82 10.29 -7.02
N GLN A 193 -8.56 9.86 -6.96
CA GLN A 193 -7.85 9.35 -8.14
C GLN A 193 -8.49 8.07 -8.70
N MET A 194 -8.95 7.16 -7.84
CA MET A 194 -9.67 5.95 -8.26
C MET A 194 -11.03 6.29 -8.88
N SER A 195 -11.73 7.31 -8.37
CA SER A 195 -12.99 7.79 -8.94
C SER A 195 -12.80 8.40 -10.33
N LEU A 196 -11.74 9.20 -10.51
CA LEU A 196 -11.38 9.77 -11.81
C LEU A 196 -11.07 8.69 -12.86
N ARG A 197 -10.66 7.49 -12.42
CA ARG A 197 -10.43 6.32 -13.28
C ARG A 197 -11.66 5.42 -13.48
N GLY A 198 -12.85 5.86 -13.05
CA GLY A 198 -14.13 5.21 -13.34
C GLY A 198 -14.70 4.32 -12.22
N ILE A 199 -14.05 4.23 -11.06
CA ILE A 199 -14.58 3.46 -9.92
C ILE A 199 -15.65 4.27 -9.20
N THR A 200 -16.84 3.70 -9.02
CA THR A 200 -17.94 4.37 -8.31
C THR A 200 -17.91 4.05 -6.83
N PHE A 201 -17.67 5.05 -5.97
CA PHE A 201 -17.71 4.88 -4.51
C PHE A 201 -19.09 5.22 -3.92
N HIS A 202 -19.58 4.32 -3.08
CA HIS A 202 -20.82 4.44 -2.31
C HIS A 202 -20.48 4.53 -0.82
N THR A 203 -20.29 5.75 -0.32
CA THR A 203 -19.86 6.01 1.07
C THR A 203 -21.04 5.97 2.04
N GLU A 204 -20.76 5.55 3.27
CA GLU A 204 -21.74 5.30 4.32
C GLU A 204 -22.89 4.36 3.92
N HIS A 205 -22.59 3.38 3.05
CA HIS A 205 -23.49 2.30 2.65
C HIS A 205 -23.14 1.03 3.41
N SER A 206 -24.06 0.58 4.26
CA SER A 206 -23.96 -0.68 5.00
C SER A 206 -24.82 -1.74 4.32
N PRO A 207 -24.27 -2.93 3.98
CA PRO A 207 -25.03 -4.00 3.32
C PRO A 207 -26.09 -4.57 4.27
N GLN A 208 -27.26 -4.91 3.73
CA GLN A 208 -28.39 -5.48 4.47
C GLN A 208 -28.89 -6.80 3.91
N ALA A 209 -28.84 -7.00 2.59
CA ALA A 209 -29.21 -8.25 1.93
C ALA A 209 -28.66 -8.30 0.50
N ILE A 210 -28.54 -9.49 -0.04
CA ILE A 210 -28.26 -9.75 -1.45
C ILE A 210 -29.44 -10.53 -2.04
N THR A 211 -29.91 -10.16 -3.22
CA THR A 211 -30.92 -10.92 -3.95
C THR A 211 -30.38 -11.34 -5.30
N LYS A 212 -30.67 -12.59 -5.69
CA LYS A 212 -30.35 -13.12 -7.01
C LYS A 212 -31.61 -13.14 -7.87
N SER A 213 -31.55 -12.47 -9.02
CA SER A 213 -32.61 -12.42 -10.02
C SER A 213 -32.63 -13.68 -10.88
N ASN A 214 -33.72 -13.91 -11.61
CA ASN A 214 -33.90 -15.08 -12.50
C ASN A 214 -32.89 -15.12 -13.66
N ASP A 215 -32.38 -13.96 -14.07
CA ASP A 215 -31.32 -13.81 -15.08
C ASP A 215 -29.91 -14.08 -14.52
N GLY A 216 -29.81 -14.40 -13.23
CA GLY A 216 -28.55 -14.68 -12.55
C GLY A 216 -27.84 -13.46 -11.97
N LEU A 217 -28.32 -12.24 -12.24
CA LEU A 217 -27.73 -11.01 -11.72
C LEU A 217 -28.05 -10.81 -10.24
N LEU A 218 -27.11 -10.17 -9.54
CA LEU A 218 -27.19 -9.88 -8.12
C LEU A 218 -27.61 -8.41 -7.89
N SER A 219 -28.38 -8.19 -6.85
CA SER A 219 -28.66 -6.87 -6.30
C SER A 219 -28.20 -6.77 -4.86
N LEU A 220 -27.51 -5.68 -4.53
CA LEU A 220 -27.06 -5.36 -3.19
C LEU A 220 -28.03 -4.35 -2.57
N LYS A 221 -28.76 -4.79 -1.53
CA LYS A 221 -29.54 -3.90 -0.67
C LYS A 221 -28.64 -3.35 0.43
N THR A 222 -28.68 -2.03 0.60
CA THR A 222 -27.97 -1.30 1.65
C THR A 222 -28.97 -0.57 2.56
N ASN A 223 -28.48 0.12 3.58
CA ASN A 223 -29.28 1.02 4.41
C ASN A 223 -29.83 2.26 3.68
N LYS A 224 -29.32 2.60 2.50
CA LYS A 224 -29.72 3.81 1.75
C LYS A 224 -30.52 3.46 0.50
N GLU A 225 -30.10 2.43 -0.23
CA GLU A 225 -30.69 2.05 -1.51
C GLU A 225 -30.46 0.57 -1.86
N THR A 226 -31.10 0.11 -2.93
CA THR A 226 -30.83 -1.19 -3.55
C THR A 226 -30.32 -0.97 -4.96
N ILE A 227 -29.12 -1.47 -5.26
CA ILE A 227 -28.51 -1.36 -6.58
C ILE A 227 -28.39 -2.76 -7.17
N GLY A 228 -28.79 -2.92 -8.43
CA GLY A 228 -28.83 -4.20 -9.13
C GLY A 228 -27.89 -4.28 -10.34
N GLY A 229 -27.97 -5.42 -11.03
CA GLY A 229 -27.24 -5.67 -12.27
C GLY A 229 -25.80 -6.15 -12.08
N PHE A 230 -25.44 -6.59 -10.87
CA PHE A 230 -24.09 -7.07 -10.61
C PHE A 230 -23.94 -8.53 -11.07
N SER A 231 -22.92 -8.81 -11.87
CA SER A 231 -22.51 -10.20 -12.14
C SER A 231 -21.94 -10.87 -10.90
N HIS A 232 -21.29 -10.09 -10.03
CA HIS A 232 -20.65 -10.56 -8.80
C HIS A 232 -20.79 -9.52 -7.68
N VAL A 233 -20.90 -9.99 -6.44
CA VAL A 233 -20.75 -9.18 -5.23
C VAL A 233 -19.61 -9.79 -4.43
N MET A 234 -18.58 -8.99 -4.11
CA MET A 234 -17.41 -9.41 -3.36
C MET A 234 -17.41 -8.77 -1.97
N PHE A 235 -17.16 -9.56 -0.93
CA PHE A 235 -16.97 -9.06 0.43
C PHE A 235 -15.49 -9.05 0.82
N ALA A 236 -14.99 -7.87 1.16
CA ALA A 236 -13.62 -7.59 1.60
C ALA A 236 -13.64 -6.84 2.95
N THR A 237 -14.42 -7.35 3.90
CA THR A 237 -14.74 -6.68 5.17
C THR A 237 -13.80 -7.01 6.34
N GLY A 238 -12.75 -7.80 6.10
CA GLY A 238 -11.74 -8.15 7.08
C GLY A 238 -11.45 -9.63 7.14
N ARG A 239 -10.52 -10.00 8.03
CA ARG A 239 -10.15 -11.39 8.31
C ARG A 239 -10.23 -11.61 9.82
N LYS A 240 -10.65 -12.80 10.26
CA LYS A 240 -10.78 -13.13 11.71
C LYS A 240 -9.54 -13.90 12.21
N PRO A 241 -8.81 -13.38 13.21
CA PRO A 241 -7.75 -14.07 13.94
C PRO A 241 -8.22 -14.59 15.30
N ASN A 242 -7.42 -15.41 16.00
CA ASN A 242 -7.91 -16.07 17.22
C ASN A 242 -6.84 -16.51 18.25
N THR A 243 -5.69 -15.84 18.38
CA THR A 243 -4.71 -16.21 19.41
C THR A 243 -4.03 -15.01 20.05
N LYS A 244 -4.08 -14.91 21.39
CA LYS A 244 -3.38 -13.88 22.16
C LYS A 244 -1.97 -14.35 22.54
N VAL A 245 -1.03 -13.43 22.53
CA VAL A 245 0.39 -13.69 22.78
C VAL A 245 1.06 -12.53 23.52
N ASP A 246 2.10 -12.85 24.31
CA ASP A 246 2.99 -11.88 24.97
C ASP A 246 3.97 -11.23 23.99
N GLU A 247 4.78 -10.27 24.44
CA GLU A 247 5.73 -9.54 23.58
C GLU A 247 6.80 -10.39 22.86
N TYR A 248 7.03 -11.64 23.27
CA TYR A 248 7.93 -12.58 22.60
C TYR A 248 7.20 -13.57 21.68
N SER A 249 5.88 -13.43 21.55
CA SER A 249 5.00 -14.29 20.74
C SER A 249 4.65 -15.64 21.41
N ARG A 250 4.81 -15.74 22.74
CA ARG A 250 4.38 -16.89 23.54
C ARG A 250 2.91 -16.76 23.92
N THR A 251 2.18 -17.87 23.93
CA THR A 251 0.79 -17.88 24.40
C THR A 251 0.72 -17.99 25.93
N SER A 252 -0.47 -18.16 26.50
CA SER A 252 -0.65 -18.45 27.94
C SER A 252 -0.18 -19.85 28.37
N VAL A 253 0.19 -20.72 27.42
CA VAL A 253 0.74 -22.06 27.68
C VAL A 253 2.21 -22.05 27.27
N ASP A 254 3.11 -22.38 28.19
CA ASP A 254 4.56 -22.17 28.02
C ASP A 254 5.17 -22.85 26.79
N SER A 255 4.65 -24.01 26.40
CA SER A 255 5.10 -24.78 25.24
C SER A 255 4.51 -24.32 23.91
N ILE A 256 3.53 -23.40 23.93
CA ILE A 256 2.78 -22.98 22.75
C ILE A 256 3.06 -21.51 22.42
N TRP A 257 3.39 -21.27 21.17
CA TRP A 257 3.73 -19.98 20.59
C TRP A 257 2.80 -19.67 19.41
N ALA A 258 2.65 -18.41 19.04
CA ALA A 258 1.86 -18.04 17.85
C ALA A 258 2.42 -16.81 17.15
N VAL A 259 2.47 -16.83 15.82
CA VAL A 259 3.02 -15.74 14.97
C VAL A 259 2.17 -15.51 13.73
N GLY A 260 2.33 -14.34 13.12
CA GLY A 260 1.62 -13.89 11.94
C GLY A 260 0.18 -13.52 12.23
N ASP A 261 -0.67 -13.58 11.20
CA ASP A 261 -2.03 -13.04 11.25
C ASP A 261 -2.90 -13.62 12.36
N VAL A 262 -2.61 -14.83 12.87
CA VAL A 262 -3.38 -15.44 13.97
C VAL A 262 -3.33 -14.61 15.27
N THR A 263 -2.30 -13.76 15.41
CA THR A 263 -2.05 -12.89 16.57
C THR A 263 -2.77 -11.54 16.50
N ASP A 264 -3.25 -11.15 15.32
CA ASP A 264 -3.85 -9.85 15.01
C ASP A 264 -3.00 -8.61 15.34
N ARG A 265 -1.67 -8.74 15.31
CA ARG A 265 -0.77 -7.59 15.50
C ARG A 265 -0.70 -6.72 14.23
N ILE A 266 0.11 -7.15 13.27
CA ILE A 266 0.21 -6.52 11.96
C ILE A 266 0.16 -7.63 10.91
N ASN A 267 -0.94 -7.68 10.15
CA ASN A 267 -1.24 -8.77 9.23
C ASN A 267 -0.53 -8.56 7.88
N LEU A 268 0.80 -8.68 7.89
CA LEU A 268 1.69 -8.54 6.74
C LEU A 268 2.70 -9.70 6.69
N THR A 269 2.96 -10.23 5.50
CA THR A 269 3.90 -11.36 5.33
C THR A 269 5.31 -11.07 5.86
N PRO A 270 5.95 -9.91 5.57
CA PRO A 270 7.28 -9.62 6.11
C PRO A 270 7.29 -9.52 7.64
N VAL A 271 6.17 -9.12 8.26
CA VAL A 271 6.03 -9.11 9.72
C VAL A 271 5.97 -10.53 10.26
N ALA A 272 5.16 -11.40 9.67
CA ALA A 272 5.09 -12.82 10.08
C ALA A 272 6.44 -13.53 9.95
N LEU A 273 7.23 -13.21 8.91
CA LEU A 273 8.60 -13.73 8.74
C LEU A 273 9.54 -13.22 9.85
N MET A 274 9.47 -11.94 10.17
CA MET A 274 10.26 -11.32 11.25
C MET A 274 9.89 -11.89 12.62
N GLU A 275 8.61 -12.10 12.89
CA GLU A 275 8.12 -12.77 14.12
C GLU A 275 8.58 -14.23 14.20
N GLY A 276 8.52 -14.98 13.09
CA GLY A 276 9.04 -16.36 13.03
C GLY A 276 10.56 -16.43 13.27
N GLY A 277 11.31 -15.47 12.74
CA GLY A 277 12.75 -15.34 13.00
C GLY A 277 13.06 -15.02 14.47
N ALA A 278 12.32 -14.08 15.06
CA ALA A 278 12.44 -13.72 16.49
C ALA A 278 12.10 -14.91 17.41
N PHE A 279 11.06 -15.67 17.06
CA PHE A 279 10.71 -16.93 17.73
C PHE A 279 11.86 -17.94 17.68
N ALA A 280 12.42 -18.19 16.48
CA ALA A 280 13.49 -19.17 16.32
C ALA A 280 14.74 -18.80 17.13
N LYS A 281 15.14 -17.53 17.12
CA LYS A 281 16.23 -17.00 17.95
C LYS A 281 15.97 -17.19 19.44
N THR A 282 14.76 -16.82 19.89
CA THR A 282 14.36 -16.90 21.30
C THR A 282 14.37 -18.33 21.80
N LEU A 283 13.84 -19.27 21.03
CA LEU A 283 13.61 -20.64 21.49
C LEU A 283 14.79 -21.58 21.24
N PHE A 284 15.53 -21.38 20.15
CA PHE A 284 16.57 -22.32 19.71
C PHE A 284 17.97 -21.69 19.62
N GLY A 285 18.08 -20.37 19.68
CA GLY A 285 19.35 -19.64 19.59
C GLY A 285 19.84 -19.05 20.91
N ASP A 286 19.14 -19.30 22.03
CA ASP A 286 19.40 -18.69 23.35
C ASP A 286 19.54 -17.15 23.31
N GLU A 287 18.86 -16.51 22.35
CA GLU A 287 18.86 -15.06 22.12
C GLU A 287 17.42 -14.53 22.24
N PRO A 288 16.92 -14.21 23.45
CA PRO A 288 15.57 -13.68 23.63
C PRO A 288 15.35 -12.42 22.79
N THR A 289 14.52 -12.54 21.75
CA THR A 289 14.35 -11.52 20.71
C THR A 289 12.88 -11.15 20.60
N LYS A 290 12.54 -9.88 20.87
CA LYS A 290 11.19 -9.35 20.66
C LYS A 290 11.01 -8.95 19.19
N PRO A 291 9.87 -9.25 18.55
CA PRO A 291 9.51 -8.65 17.28
C PRO A 291 9.48 -7.11 17.38
N GLU A 292 9.99 -6.43 16.36
CA GLU A 292 10.13 -4.97 16.34
C GLU A 292 9.19 -4.35 15.29
N TYR A 293 8.17 -3.65 15.78
CA TYR A 293 7.07 -3.12 14.96
C TYR A 293 7.21 -1.63 14.58
N ARG A 294 8.22 -0.92 15.11
CA ARG A 294 8.45 0.48 14.74
C ARG A 294 8.83 0.60 13.28
N ALA A 295 8.19 1.54 12.57
CA ALA A 295 8.51 1.88 11.18
C ALA A 295 8.47 0.67 10.22
N VAL A 296 7.48 -0.22 10.38
CA VAL A 296 7.19 -1.26 9.38
C VAL A 296 6.63 -0.58 8.12
N PRO A 297 7.31 -0.68 6.96
CA PRO A 297 6.76 -0.16 5.72
C PRO A 297 5.60 -1.02 5.22
N ALA A 298 4.64 -0.39 4.56
CA ALA A 298 3.52 -1.06 3.94
C ALA A 298 3.15 -0.40 2.61
N ALA A 299 2.48 -1.17 1.76
CA ALA A 299 1.96 -0.69 0.50
C ALA A 299 0.53 -1.17 0.27
N VAL A 300 -0.26 -0.36 -0.44
CA VAL A 300 -1.57 -0.74 -0.98
C VAL A 300 -1.46 -0.65 -2.49
N PHE A 301 -1.64 -1.77 -3.19
CA PHE A 301 -1.53 -1.80 -4.65
C PHE A 301 -2.84 -1.41 -5.34
N SER A 302 -3.46 -0.33 -4.85
CA SER A 302 -4.50 0.41 -5.56
C SER A 302 -3.92 1.03 -6.84
N GLN A 303 -4.76 1.70 -7.62
CA GLN A 303 -4.33 2.37 -8.85
C GLN A 303 -4.84 3.82 -8.83
N PRO A 304 -4.00 4.78 -8.43
CA PRO A 304 -2.56 4.67 -8.13
C PRO A 304 -2.23 3.94 -6.81
N PRO A 305 -1.02 3.35 -6.66
CA PRO A 305 -0.63 2.63 -5.45
C PRO A 305 -0.18 3.58 -4.33
N ILE A 306 -0.21 3.09 -3.09
CA ILE A 306 0.25 3.79 -1.89
C ILE A 306 1.48 3.09 -1.33
N GLY A 307 2.45 3.86 -0.86
CA GLY A 307 3.54 3.43 0.00
C GLY A 307 3.59 4.30 1.27
N GLN A 308 3.71 3.67 2.44
CA GLN A 308 3.84 4.40 3.71
C GLN A 308 4.81 3.74 4.68
N VAL A 309 5.39 4.54 5.58
CA VAL A 309 6.17 4.07 6.73
C VAL A 309 6.07 5.08 7.87
N GLY A 310 6.05 4.56 9.11
CA GLY A 310 5.97 5.39 10.31
C GLY A 310 4.54 5.82 10.63
N LEU A 311 4.41 6.94 11.32
CA LEU A 311 3.14 7.43 11.86
C LEU A 311 2.34 8.21 10.82
N THR A 312 1.00 8.14 10.91
CA THR A 312 0.14 9.15 10.27
C THR A 312 0.29 10.49 10.98
N GLU A 313 -0.18 11.58 10.38
CA GLU A 313 -0.14 12.88 11.05
C GLU A 313 -0.89 12.87 12.37
N GLU A 314 -2.07 12.26 12.40
CA GLU A 314 -2.91 12.17 13.59
C GLU A 314 -2.19 11.43 14.72
N GLN A 315 -1.54 10.31 14.39
CA GLN A 315 -0.74 9.54 15.35
C GLN A 315 0.49 10.33 15.82
N ALA A 316 1.16 11.06 14.92
CA ALA A 316 2.32 11.86 15.28
C ALA A 316 1.95 13.06 16.19
N ILE A 317 0.78 13.67 15.99
CA ILE A 317 0.25 14.72 16.88
C ILE A 317 -0.08 14.14 18.26
N GLU A 318 -0.68 12.95 18.30
CA GLU A 318 -0.96 12.25 19.55
C GLU A 318 0.33 11.95 20.32
N GLU A 319 1.33 11.37 19.64
CA GLU A 319 2.59 10.93 20.25
C GLU A 319 3.55 12.08 20.60
N TYR A 320 3.78 13.02 19.67
CA TYR A 320 4.80 14.07 19.81
C TYR A 320 4.23 15.46 20.10
N GLY A 321 2.93 15.67 19.85
CA GLY A 321 2.29 16.99 19.97
C GLY A 321 2.63 17.92 18.82
N ASP A 322 3.79 18.53 18.87
CA ASP A 322 4.21 19.53 17.88
C ASP A 322 4.86 18.83 16.68
N VAL A 323 4.26 19.02 15.51
CA VAL A 323 4.75 18.42 14.26
C VAL A 323 4.79 19.44 13.12
N ASP A 324 5.76 19.27 12.24
CA ASP A 324 5.88 19.98 10.97
C ASP A 324 5.53 19.03 9.84
N VAL A 325 4.58 19.45 9.00
CA VAL A 325 4.06 18.65 7.90
C VAL A 325 4.49 19.26 6.59
N TYR A 326 5.04 18.43 5.72
CA TYR A 326 5.44 18.79 4.37
C TYR A 326 4.59 17.97 3.42
N LEU A 327 3.94 18.63 2.47
CA LEU A 327 3.03 18.00 1.52
C LEU A 327 3.34 18.52 0.12
N SER A 328 3.45 17.61 -0.85
CA SER A 328 3.52 17.95 -2.26
C SER A 328 2.45 17.19 -3.02
N ASN A 329 1.80 17.88 -3.96
CA ASN A 329 0.79 17.29 -4.83
C ASN A 329 0.99 17.84 -6.24
N PHE A 330 1.47 17.00 -7.15
CA PHE A 330 1.91 17.42 -8.48
C PHE A 330 1.45 16.46 -9.57
N ARG A 331 1.52 16.92 -10.82
CA ARG A 331 1.30 16.07 -12.00
C ARG A 331 2.65 15.43 -12.37
N PRO A 332 2.78 14.09 -12.40
CA PRO A 332 4.03 13.45 -12.77
C PRO A 332 4.36 13.72 -14.23
N LEU A 333 5.66 13.71 -14.58
CA LEU A 333 6.12 14.05 -15.93
C LEU A 333 5.47 13.16 -17.00
N ARG A 334 5.32 11.85 -16.74
CA ARG A 334 4.62 10.90 -17.63
C ARG A 334 3.20 11.35 -17.96
N ALA A 335 2.48 11.88 -16.98
CA ALA A 335 1.11 12.33 -17.17
C ALA A 335 1.01 13.54 -18.11
N THR A 336 2.09 14.31 -18.35
CA THR A 336 2.07 15.49 -19.23
C THR A 336 1.78 15.16 -20.69
N LEU A 337 2.22 14.00 -21.18
CA LEU A 337 1.99 13.55 -22.55
C LEU A 337 0.84 12.54 -22.63
N SER A 338 0.66 11.68 -21.62
CA SER A 338 -0.35 10.62 -21.66
C SER A 338 -1.81 11.10 -21.79
N GLY A 339 -2.11 12.34 -21.41
CA GLY A 339 -3.47 12.87 -21.34
C GLY A 339 -4.28 12.43 -20.10
N LEU A 340 -3.79 11.47 -19.30
CA LEU A 340 -4.47 11.02 -18.09
C LEU A 340 -4.43 12.08 -16.96
N PRO A 341 -5.46 12.11 -16.08
CA PRO A 341 -5.60 13.10 -15.01
C PRO A 341 -4.72 12.81 -13.78
N ASP A 342 -3.78 11.89 -13.89
CA ASP A 342 -3.03 11.34 -12.76
C ASP A 342 -2.25 12.42 -12.02
N ARG A 343 -2.28 12.31 -10.69
CA ARG A 343 -1.47 13.10 -9.77
C ARG A 343 -0.71 12.19 -8.82
N VAL A 344 0.33 12.76 -8.20
CA VAL A 344 1.10 12.14 -7.13
C VAL A 344 0.98 12.99 -5.88
N LEU A 345 0.70 12.34 -4.74
CA LEU A 345 0.72 12.94 -3.41
C LEU A 345 1.91 12.39 -2.63
N MET A 346 2.69 13.26 -2.00
CA MET A 346 3.81 12.90 -1.13
C MET A 346 3.77 13.73 0.14
N LYS A 347 4.04 13.09 1.28
CA LYS A 347 3.93 13.69 2.61
C LYS A 347 5.07 13.26 3.52
N LEU A 348 5.67 14.21 4.22
CA LEU A 348 6.57 13.99 5.35
C LEU A 348 5.96 14.56 6.63
N ILE A 349 6.11 13.82 7.71
CA ILE A 349 5.72 14.23 9.06
C ILE A 349 6.96 14.26 9.92
N VAL A 350 7.25 15.43 10.49
CA VAL A 350 8.48 15.70 11.24
C VAL A 350 8.12 16.09 12.67
N CYS A 351 8.75 15.46 13.66
CA CYS A 351 8.64 15.89 15.05
C CYS A 351 9.33 17.26 15.22
N ALA A 352 8.60 18.29 15.62
CA ALA A 352 9.13 19.65 15.67
C ALA A 352 10.24 19.83 16.71
N THR A 353 10.22 19.04 17.79
CA THR A 353 11.22 19.11 18.87
C THR A 353 12.54 18.42 18.49
N THR A 354 12.46 17.26 17.83
CA THR A 354 13.64 16.42 17.54
C THR A 354 14.13 16.55 16.11
N ASN A 355 13.36 17.20 15.24
CA ASN A 355 13.57 17.28 13.80
C ASN A 355 13.59 15.91 13.09
N LYS A 356 13.19 14.82 13.77
CA LYS A 356 13.14 13.48 13.18
C LYS A 356 11.96 13.34 12.22
N VAL A 357 12.18 12.68 11.09
CA VAL A 357 11.09 12.25 10.20
C VAL A 357 10.44 11.01 10.84
N VAL A 358 9.19 11.16 11.28
CA VAL A 358 8.45 10.12 12.02
C VAL A 358 7.38 9.43 11.17
N GLY A 359 7.04 10.00 10.01
CA GLY A 359 6.08 9.44 9.08
C GLY A 359 6.35 9.89 7.65
N VAL A 360 6.22 8.97 6.70
CA VAL A 360 6.34 9.25 5.26
C VAL A 360 5.24 8.51 4.52
N HIS A 361 4.51 9.24 3.67
CA HIS A 361 3.39 8.71 2.93
C HIS A 361 3.44 9.16 1.47
N MET A 362 3.13 8.25 0.55
CA MET A 362 3.09 8.53 -0.89
C MET A 362 1.92 7.79 -1.54
N CYS A 363 1.20 8.48 -2.42
CA CYS A 363 0.22 7.88 -3.32
C CYS A 363 0.54 8.31 -4.75
N GLY A 364 0.86 7.35 -5.61
CA GLY A 364 1.39 7.59 -6.94
C GLY A 364 2.16 6.39 -7.46
N ASP A 365 2.51 6.39 -8.73
CA ASP A 365 3.34 5.32 -9.31
C ASP A 365 4.65 5.15 -8.54
N ASP A 366 5.12 3.90 -8.50
CA ASP A 366 6.34 3.45 -7.82
C ASP A 366 6.42 3.71 -6.30
N ALA A 367 5.36 4.23 -5.68
CA ALA A 367 5.30 4.46 -4.23
C ALA A 367 5.69 3.23 -3.38
N PRO A 368 5.28 1.98 -3.72
CA PRO A 368 5.70 0.79 -2.99
C PRO A 368 7.21 0.50 -3.06
N GLU A 369 7.87 0.86 -4.17
CA GLU A 369 9.30 0.63 -4.36
C GLU A 369 10.12 1.74 -3.66
N ILE A 370 9.68 2.99 -3.81
CA ILE A 370 10.32 4.17 -3.22
C ILE A 370 10.29 4.10 -1.69
N ILE A 371 9.17 3.71 -1.10
CA ILE A 371 9.00 3.71 0.36
C ILE A 371 9.94 2.73 1.07
N GLN A 372 10.36 1.64 0.41
CA GLN A 372 11.24 0.65 1.02
C GLN A 372 12.62 1.24 1.36
N GLY A 373 13.18 2.08 0.49
CA GLY A 373 14.44 2.78 0.76
C GLY A 373 14.30 3.81 1.88
N ILE A 374 13.20 4.57 1.87
CA ILE A 374 12.92 5.60 2.88
C ILE A 374 12.67 4.99 4.27
N ALA A 375 12.05 3.82 4.33
CA ALA A 375 11.80 3.10 5.57
C ALA A 375 13.08 2.82 6.36
N ILE A 376 14.20 2.57 5.68
CA ILE A 376 15.52 2.42 6.32
C ILE A 376 15.91 3.71 7.04
N GLY A 377 15.72 4.87 6.39
CA GLY A 377 16.00 6.18 6.98
C GLY A 377 15.11 6.51 8.18
N VAL A 378 13.81 6.25 8.08
CA VAL A 378 12.86 6.43 9.21
C VAL A 378 13.19 5.48 10.37
N LYS A 379 13.57 4.24 10.06
CA LYS A 379 14.05 3.27 11.06
C LYS A 379 15.36 3.75 11.71
N ALA A 380 16.30 4.31 10.96
CA ALA A 380 17.52 4.89 11.48
C ALA A 380 17.28 6.18 12.32
N GLY A 381 16.08 6.78 12.21
CA GLY A 381 15.73 8.00 12.94
C GLY A 381 16.34 9.25 12.33
N LEU A 382 16.50 9.28 11.00
CA LEU A 382 17.02 10.43 10.27
C LEU A 382 16.13 11.67 10.46
N THR A 383 16.79 12.82 10.42
CA THR A 383 16.17 14.13 10.58
C THR A 383 15.72 14.72 9.25
N LYS A 384 14.86 15.73 9.30
CA LYS A 384 14.51 16.51 8.10
C LYS A 384 15.74 17.16 7.46
N GLN A 385 16.74 17.52 8.28
CA GLN A 385 18.02 18.05 7.78
C GLN A 385 18.76 17.02 6.93
N ASP A 386 18.75 15.73 7.30
CA ASP A 386 19.39 14.67 6.52
C ASP A 386 18.71 14.49 5.16
N PHE A 387 17.37 14.59 5.11
CA PHE A 387 16.62 14.63 3.87
C PHE A 387 17.00 15.87 3.04
N ASP A 388 17.13 17.03 3.69
CA ASP A 388 17.42 18.29 3.00
C ASP A 388 18.82 18.35 2.37
N VAL A 389 19.84 17.77 3.01
CA VAL A 389 21.21 17.77 2.46
C VAL A 389 21.43 16.67 1.41
N THR A 390 20.48 15.74 1.29
CA THR A 390 20.55 14.67 0.28
C THR A 390 20.25 15.25 -1.11
N VAL A 391 21.12 14.97 -2.08
CA VAL A 391 20.94 15.40 -3.48
C VAL A 391 19.89 14.51 -4.15
N GLY A 392 18.92 15.15 -4.83
CA GLY A 392 17.86 14.47 -5.55
C GLY A 392 18.35 13.77 -6.83
N VAL A 393 17.67 12.70 -7.22
CA VAL A 393 17.86 12.03 -8.52
C VAL A 393 16.88 12.61 -9.51
N HIS A 394 17.36 13.40 -10.47
CA HIS A 394 16.51 14.15 -11.39
C HIS A 394 16.49 13.55 -12.82
N PRO A 395 15.32 13.39 -13.47
CA PRO A 395 13.96 13.63 -12.97
C PRO A 395 13.34 12.36 -12.35
N THR A 396 12.86 12.42 -11.11
CA THR A 396 12.07 11.34 -10.48
C THR A 396 11.00 11.89 -9.54
N SER A 397 9.94 11.12 -9.26
CA SER A 397 9.02 11.49 -8.17
C SER A 397 9.71 11.44 -6.80
N ALA A 398 10.63 10.48 -6.60
CA ALA A 398 11.31 10.28 -5.33
C ALA A 398 12.15 11.49 -4.88
N GLU A 399 12.69 12.29 -5.82
CA GLU A 399 13.47 13.49 -5.49
C GLU A 399 12.67 14.51 -4.68
N GLU A 400 11.33 14.51 -4.83
CA GLU A 400 10.46 15.44 -4.12
C GLU A 400 10.61 15.32 -2.59
N PHE A 401 10.88 14.12 -2.06
CA PHE A 401 11.10 13.93 -0.61
C PHE A 401 12.33 14.69 -0.07
N VAL A 402 13.32 14.98 -0.92
CA VAL A 402 14.55 15.69 -0.53
C VAL A 402 14.54 17.17 -0.97
N THR A 403 13.45 17.63 -1.60
CA THR A 403 13.28 19.03 -2.04
C THR A 403 12.16 19.78 -1.33
N MET A 404 11.35 19.13 -0.49
CA MET A 404 10.36 19.78 0.38
C MET A 404 11.01 20.66 1.47
N ARG A 405 11.36 21.92 1.16
CA ARG A 405 12.13 22.80 2.07
C ARG A 405 11.30 23.45 3.16
N SER A 406 10.06 23.81 2.86
CA SER A 406 9.18 24.55 3.77
C SER A 406 7.99 23.69 4.18
N PRO A 407 7.63 23.65 5.47
CA PRO A 407 6.43 22.93 5.89
C PRO A 407 5.20 23.60 5.30
N THR A 408 4.27 22.81 4.77
CA THR A 408 2.97 23.29 4.29
C THR A 408 2.06 23.66 5.44
N ARG A 409 2.20 22.98 6.57
CA ARG A 409 1.57 23.36 7.83
C ARG A 409 2.40 22.97 9.04
N LYS A 410 2.20 23.74 10.12
CA LYS A 410 2.80 23.52 11.44
C LYS A 410 1.67 23.27 12.43
N VAL A 411 1.67 22.10 13.06
CA VAL A 411 0.72 21.80 14.14
C VAL A 411 1.45 22.02 15.46
N ARG A 412 0.86 22.83 16.34
CA ARG A 412 1.40 23.15 17.65
C ARG A 412 0.32 22.95 18.69
N ARG A 413 0.62 22.25 19.79
CA ARG A 413 -0.27 22.22 20.95
C ARG A 413 -0.36 23.63 21.50
N LYS A 414 -1.59 24.14 21.63
CA LYS A 414 -1.81 25.39 22.38
C LYS A 414 -1.33 25.15 23.81
N THR A 415 -0.29 25.87 24.23
CA THR A 415 0.05 25.94 25.65
C THR A 415 -1.13 26.61 26.36
N ALA A 416 -1.54 26.08 27.51
CA ALA A 416 -2.63 26.63 28.33
C ALA A 416 -2.32 28.05 28.89
N ALA A 417 -1.26 28.71 28.43
CA ALA A 417 -0.79 29.99 28.92
C ALA A 417 -1.34 31.20 28.13
N GLU A 418 -1.95 31.02 26.96
CA GLU A 418 -2.49 32.14 26.15
C GLU A 418 -3.95 32.50 26.48
N GLY A 419 -4.52 31.92 27.56
CA GLY A 419 -5.88 32.20 28.03
C GLY A 419 -6.01 33.20 29.18
N ILE A 420 -4.90 33.72 29.74
CA ILE A 420 -4.94 34.67 30.88
C ILE A 420 -3.95 35.81 30.62
N ALA A 421 -4.27 36.65 29.65
CA ALA A 421 -3.67 37.97 29.51
C ALA A 421 -4.71 38.99 29.03
N ILE A 422 -5.87 39.02 29.69
CA ILE A 422 -6.75 40.19 29.64
C ILE A 422 -6.37 41.06 30.84
N GLY A 423 -5.72 42.18 30.52
CA GLY A 423 -5.13 43.09 31.48
C GLY A 423 -6.14 43.64 32.48
N VAL A 424 -5.87 43.44 33.77
CA VAL A 424 -6.46 44.23 34.84
C VAL A 424 -5.78 45.60 34.83
N LYS A 425 -6.38 46.57 34.14
CA LYS A 425 -6.20 47.98 34.48
C LYS A 425 -7.07 48.26 35.70
N ALA A 426 -6.41 48.65 36.79
CA ALA A 426 -7.05 49.13 38.00
C ALA A 426 -7.97 50.33 37.70
N GLY A 427 -9.20 50.28 38.22
CA GLY A 427 -10.14 51.39 38.14
C GLY A 427 -11.54 51.04 38.65
N LEU A 428 -11.80 51.43 39.90
CA LEU A 428 -13.10 51.87 40.44
C LEU A 428 -14.16 50.84 40.88
N THR A 429 -14.32 50.82 42.21
CA THR A 429 -15.55 50.87 43.04
C THR A 429 -16.58 49.74 43.01
N LYS A 430 -16.78 49.20 44.23
CA LYS A 430 -17.92 48.40 44.73
C LYS A 430 -19.28 48.90 44.21
N GLN A 431 -20.11 47.97 43.75
CA GLN A 431 -21.45 47.76 44.30
C GLN A 431 -22.05 46.42 43.84
N ASP A 432 -22.87 45.87 44.72
CA ASP A 432 -23.53 44.57 44.72
C ASP A 432 -24.40 44.33 43.46
N PHE A 433 -24.65 43.06 43.10
CA PHE A 433 -26.01 42.47 43.11
C PHE A 433 -26.03 41.02 42.60
N ASP A 434 -26.99 40.30 43.20
CA ASP A 434 -27.38 38.91 43.05
C ASP A 434 -27.52 38.35 41.63
N VAL A 435 -27.20 37.06 41.53
CA VAL A 435 -27.58 36.17 40.43
C VAL A 435 -29.03 35.73 40.64
N THR A 436 -29.86 35.85 39.60
CA THR A 436 -31.12 35.08 39.50
C THR A 436 -31.16 34.37 38.15
N VAL A 437 -31.43 33.07 38.21
CA VAL A 437 -31.52 32.11 37.10
C VAL A 437 -32.81 32.31 36.31
N GLY A 438 -32.75 32.19 34.98
CA GLY A 438 -33.88 32.29 34.07
C GLY A 438 -33.80 31.29 32.91
N VAL A 439 -34.88 30.53 32.73
CA VAL A 439 -35.07 29.35 31.88
C VAL A 439 -35.33 29.73 30.39
N HIS A 440 -34.93 28.83 29.46
CA HIS A 440 -35.37 28.52 28.06
C HIS A 440 -36.62 29.21 27.44
N PRO A 441 -36.98 29.08 26.12
CA PRO A 441 -36.39 28.41 24.93
C PRO A 441 -36.61 29.15 23.54
N THR A 442 -36.40 28.40 22.43
CA THR A 442 -37.15 28.37 21.14
C THR A 442 -36.81 29.27 19.92
N SER A 443 -36.74 28.58 18.75
CA SER A 443 -37.18 28.97 17.37
C SER A 443 -36.46 30.14 16.67
N ALA A 444 -36.40 30.30 15.36
CA ALA A 444 -36.61 29.52 14.14
C ALA A 444 -36.09 30.42 12.98
N GLU A 445 -35.84 29.81 11.82
CA GLU A 445 -35.81 30.39 10.46
C GLU A 445 -34.90 31.59 10.13
N GLU A 446 -33.96 31.38 9.20
CA GLU A 446 -33.54 32.43 8.27
C GLU A 446 -33.42 31.89 6.83
N PHE A 447 -34.28 32.39 5.95
CA PHE A 447 -34.10 32.45 4.51
C PHE A 447 -33.74 33.91 4.16
N VAL A 448 -32.50 34.19 3.75
CA VAL A 448 -32.17 35.40 2.99
C VAL A 448 -31.08 35.10 1.96
N THR A 449 -31.46 35.12 0.69
CA THR A 449 -30.58 35.30 -0.46
C THR A 449 -30.10 36.75 -0.55
N MET A 450 -28.79 37.00 -0.70
CA MET A 450 -28.30 38.22 -1.36
C MET A 450 -27.04 37.99 -2.18
N ARG A 451 -27.04 38.69 -3.32
CA ARG A 451 -26.14 38.63 -4.46
C ARG A 451 -24.80 39.36 -4.22
N SER A 452 -23.81 38.93 -4.98
CA SER A 452 -22.49 39.53 -5.22
C SER A 452 -22.49 41.02 -5.60
N PRO A 453 -21.40 41.74 -5.34
CA PRO A 453 -20.98 42.88 -6.16
C PRO A 453 -19.69 42.59 -6.94
N THR A 454 -19.80 42.70 -8.26
CA THR A 454 -18.70 42.83 -9.22
C THR A 454 -17.92 44.13 -9.04
N ARG A 455 -16.58 44.09 -9.21
CA ARG A 455 -15.77 45.30 -9.47
C ARG A 455 -14.77 45.05 -10.60
N LYS A 456 -14.97 45.75 -11.72
CA LYS A 456 -14.02 45.87 -12.85
C LYS A 456 -12.87 46.80 -12.46
N VAL A 457 -11.62 46.45 -12.80
CA VAL A 457 -10.55 47.43 -13.05
C VAL A 457 -9.73 47.00 -14.28
N ARG A 458 -9.40 48.01 -15.09
CA ARG A 458 -8.80 48.01 -16.43
C ARG A 458 -7.33 47.54 -16.47
N ARG A 459 -6.96 46.97 -17.62
CA ARG A 459 -5.58 46.83 -18.12
C ARG A 459 -4.91 48.19 -18.35
N LYS A 460 -3.63 48.29 -18.00
CA LYS A 460 -2.63 49.19 -18.61
C LYS A 460 -1.32 48.40 -18.82
N THR A 461 -0.72 48.63 -19.97
CA THR A 461 0.55 48.10 -20.49
C THR A 461 1.74 49.01 -20.16
N ALA A 462 2.95 48.43 -20.25
CA ALA A 462 4.34 48.97 -20.32
C ALA A 462 5.20 48.41 -19.15
N ALA A 463 6.14 47.50 -19.41
CA ALA A 463 7.53 47.68 -19.89
C ALA A 463 8.52 47.98 -18.73
N GLU A 464 9.71 47.36 -18.83
CA GLU A 464 10.94 47.52 -18.02
C GLU A 464 11.04 46.73 -16.69
N PHE A 465 11.86 45.68 -16.67
CA PHE A 465 13.23 45.72 -16.11
C PHE A 465 13.96 44.38 -16.39
N VAL A 466 15.06 44.48 -17.13
CA VAL A 466 16.08 43.43 -17.32
C VAL A 466 17.23 43.74 -16.35
N GLY A 467 17.75 42.73 -15.67
CA GLY A 467 18.94 42.83 -14.84
C GLY A 467 19.70 41.50 -14.81
N ALA A 468 20.52 41.27 -15.83
CA ALA A 468 21.55 40.24 -15.85
C ALA A 468 22.88 40.87 -15.40
N VAL A 469 23.61 40.19 -14.53
CA VAL A 469 24.99 40.53 -14.17
C VAL A 469 25.91 39.53 -14.88
N ILE A 470 26.71 40.05 -15.81
CA ILE A 470 27.88 39.38 -16.40
C ILE A 470 29.12 40.07 -15.83
N LEU A 471 30.11 39.28 -15.43
CA LEU A 471 31.50 39.69 -15.22
C LEU A 471 32.32 38.99 -16.30
N GLU A 472 32.82 39.76 -17.25
CA GLU A 472 33.98 39.42 -18.09
C GLU A 472 35.14 40.30 -17.66
N ASP A 473 36.34 39.74 -17.65
CA ASP A 473 37.54 40.51 -17.95
C ASP A 473 38.48 39.68 -18.83
N ALA A 474 39.04 40.33 -19.82
CA ALA A 474 39.60 39.76 -21.05
C ALA A 474 41.08 40.13 -21.23
N ILE A 475 41.90 39.21 -21.75
CA ILE A 475 43.12 39.45 -22.57
C ILE A 475 43.33 38.15 -23.38
N GLY A 476 43.42 38.06 -24.72
CA GLY A 476 43.71 38.99 -25.79
C GLY A 476 45.01 38.59 -26.51
N ARG A 477 44.94 37.83 -27.64
CA ARG A 477 45.79 37.97 -28.86
C ARG A 477 45.55 36.87 -29.91
N ASN A 478 45.22 37.33 -31.13
CA ASN A 478 45.19 36.60 -32.40
C ASN A 478 46.57 36.11 -32.83
N LEU A 479 46.63 34.97 -33.53
CA LEU A 479 47.45 34.79 -34.75
C LEU A 479 46.84 33.67 -35.62
N THR A 480 46.76 33.98 -36.91
CA THR A 480 46.19 33.23 -38.03
C THR A 480 47.01 32.01 -38.45
N GLY A 481 46.36 30.93 -38.89
CA GLY A 481 47.03 29.78 -39.54
C GLY A 481 46.06 28.81 -40.18
N ASN A 482 45.89 28.94 -41.50
CA ASN A 482 45.02 28.15 -42.35
C ASN A 482 45.68 26.82 -42.72
N THR A 483 45.08 25.66 -42.41
CA THR A 483 45.46 24.39 -43.05
C THR A 483 44.30 23.40 -43.08
N GLN A 484 43.87 23.06 -44.30
CA GLN A 484 42.94 21.98 -44.60
C GLN A 484 43.56 20.62 -44.27
N LEU A 485 42.80 19.74 -43.61
CA LEU A 485 43.12 18.31 -43.50
C LEU A 485 42.01 17.50 -44.19
N LYS A 486 42.44 16.74 -45.20
CA LYS A 486 41.66 15.81 -46.01
C LYS A 486 41.26 14.59 -45.18
N SER A 487 40.01 14.16 -45.33
CA SER A 487 39.48 12.89 -44.85
C SER A 487 40.00 11.72 -45.69
N ALA A 488 40.42 10.64 -45.02
CA ALA A 488 40.71 9.34 -45.62
C ALA A 488 39.75 8.29 -45.01
N PRO A 489 39.23 7.34 -45.79
CA PRO A 489 38.17 6.43 -45.36
C PRO A 489 38.70 5.19 -44.60
N LEU A 490 37.92 4.72 -43.63
CA LEU A 490 38.13 3.47 -42.89
C LEU A 490 37.50 2.28 -43.66
N PRO A 491 38.08 1.07 -43.58
CA PRO A 491 37.62 -0.08 -44.37
C PRO A 491 36.40 -0.78 -43.74
N GLU A 492 35.42 -1.10 -44.59
CA GLU A 492 34.31 -2.01 -44.30
C GLU A 492 34.82 -3.44 -44.09
N LYS A 493 34.43 -4.06 -42.96
CA LYS A 493 34.46 -5.52 -42.80
C LYS A 493 33.03 -5.99 -42.58
N SER A 494 32.52 -6.68 -43.60
CA SER A 494 31.31 -7.49 -43.54
C SER A 494 31.58 -8.75 -42.71
N VAL A 495 30.77 -8.97 -41.68
CA VAL A 495 30.64 -10.26 -41.00
C VAL A 495 29.18 -10.68 -41.11
N THR A 496 28.94 -11.66 -41.97
CA THR A 496 27.69 -12.40 -42.09
C THR A 496 27.49 -13.26 -40.84
N MET A 497 26.39 -13.03 -40.10
CA MET A 497 25.95 -13.95 -39.05
C MET A 497 25.12 -15.08 -39.68
N ASN A 498 25.63 -16.31 -39.57
CA ASN A 498 24.82 -17.51 -39.77
C ASN A 498 23.94 -17.75 -38.51
N PRO A 499 22.73 -18.30 -38.67
CA PRO A 499 21.82 -18.56 -37.55
C PRO A 499 22.37 -19.69 -36.68
N LEU A 500 22.59 -19.40 -35.40
CA LEU A 500 23.00 -20.38 -34.39
C LEU A 500 21.80 -21.25 -34.00
N LYS A 501 22.02 -22.56 -34.12
CA LYS A 501 21.16 -23.66 -33.69
C LYS A 501 20.73 -23.50 -32.22
N MET A 502 19.45 -23.80 -31.96
CA MET A 502 18.93 -24.10 -30.62
C MET A 502 19.76 -25.22 -30.00
N TYR A 503 20.33 -24.95 -28.83
CA TYR A 503 20.74 -25.96 -27.88
C TYR A 503 19.75 -25.91 -26.72
N ASP A 504 19.04 -27.01 -26.49
CA ASP A 504 18.42 -27.33 -25.21
C ASP A 504 19.53 -27.35 -24.16
N ASN A 505 19.38 -26.52 -23.12
CA ASN A 505 20.18 -26.61 -21.90
C ASN A 505 19.27 -26.28 -20.71
N ASP A 506 18.66 -27.34 -20.18
CA ASP A 506 18.32 -27.47 -18.77
C ASP A 506 19.63 -27.47 -17.97
N GLU A 507 20.11 -26.30 -17.55
CA GLU A 507 21.00 -26.09 -16.38
C GLU A 507 21.41 -24.62 -16.30
N PHE A 508 20.52 -23.78 -15.77
CA PHE A 508 20.90 -22.50 -15.18
C PHE A 508 20.17 -22.34 -13.84
N LEU A 509 20.95 -22.51 -12.76
CA LEU A 509 20.60 -22.16 -11.39
C LEU A 509 20.13 -20.70 -11.27
N PRO A 510 19.04 -20.41 -10.55
CA PRO A 510 18.85 -19.11 -9.92
C PRO A 510 19.26 -19.19 -8.45
N LEU A 511 20.57 -19.00 -8.19
CA LEU A 511 21.01 -18.38 -6.94
C LEU A 511 20.64 -16.91 -7.07
N PHE A 512 19.58 -16.47 -6.38
CA PHE A 512 19.27 -15.10 -5.95
C PHE A 512 17.76 -15.04 -5.73
N PHE A 513 17.32 -15.46 -4.53
CA PHE A 513 16.11 -15.01 -3.80
C PHE A 513 15.92 -15.98 -2.62
N ALA A 514 16.81 -15.88 -1.63
CA ALA A 514 16.57 -16.36 -0.28
C ALA A 514 17.17 -15.33 0.68
N PRO A 515 16.45 -14.87 1.72
CA PRO A 515 17.06 -14.03 2.75
C PRO A 515 18.14 -14.86 3.46
N PRO A 516 19.33 -14.30 3.75
CA PRO A 516 20.40 -15.04 4.38
C PRO A 516 20.07 -15.19 5.86
N ILE A 517 19.56 -16.35 6.23
CA ILE A 517 19.59 -16.83 7.62
C ILE A 517 20.41 -18.12 7.59
N CYS A 518 21.46 -18.15 8.42
CA CYS A 518 22.45 -19.21 8.60
C CYS A 518 23.64 -19.22 7.63
N ALA A 519 24.62 -18.34 7.89
CA ALA A 519 26.03 -18.63 7.63
C ALA A 519 26.93 -17.83 8.59
N PHE A 520 26.91 -18.17 9.88
CA PHE A 520 27.97 -17.83 10.82
C PHE A 520 28.08 -18.95 11.85
N LEU A 521 29.32 -19.32 12.20
CA LEU A 521 29.80 -20.42 13.06
C LEU A 521 30.03 -21.80 12.41
N SER A 522 31.22 -21.97 11.85
CA SER A 522 32.10 -23.09 12.25
C SER A 522 33.52 -22.84 11.76
N PHE A 523 34.38 -22.31 12.64
CA PHE A 523 35.83 -22.51 12.57
C PHE A 523 36.39 -22.20 13.96
N LEU A 524 36.67 -23.26 14.73
CA LEU A 524 37.76 -23.38 15.71
C LEU A 524 37.47 -24.58 16.61
N LEU A 525 38.08 -25.73 16.28
CA LEU A 525 38.81 -26.61 17.21
C LEU A 525 39.15 -27.94 16.49
N GLU A 526 40.37 -28.01 15.96
CA GLU A 526 41.27 -29.18 16.06
C GLU A 526 42.64 -28.79 15.48
N ALA A 527 43.47 -28.19 16.36
CA ALA A 527 44.94 -28.27 16.45
C ALA A 527 45.44 -27.23 17.48
#